data_AF-A0A1V6NMJ4-F1
#
_entry.id   AF-A0A1V6NMJ4-F1
#
_cell.length_a   1.000
_cell.length_b   1.000
_cell.length_c   1.000
_cell.angle_alpha   90.00
_cell.angle_beta   90.00
_cell.angle_gamma   90.00
#
_symmetry.space_group_name_H-M   'P 1'
#
loop_
_entity.id
_entity.type
_entity.pdbx_description
1 polymer ?
#
loop_
_entity_poly.entity_id
_entity_poly.type
_entity_poly.pdbx_seq_one_letter_code
_entity_poly.pdbx_strand_id
1 'polypeptide(L)'
;MSNQLSHLQLDFKSTRDAFVAELEKFSEGDTSGRAIVRVQAFLFHIKNKLAMWATIRWNLRKEGRCFEDRCINLMVMADELAQDVPYCVTTVINERGAVDIQDLVMQKRFDMFAMQLGSLTLWGHSNIDTTAVENACMAEEEQRRWEQKPAWRDDERSESLRLLWTRLYYKDIHCDCHQCLDSYLPARDPTPSPPLPPMLTYSDSGYSDSDSLSGLFEE
;
A
#
# COMPACT_ATOMS: atom_id res chain seq x y z
N MET A 1 -28.63 10.38 19.93
CA MET A 1 -28.13 9.53 18.81
C MET A 1 -27.43 10.33 17.71
N SER A 2 -27.97 11.45 17.24
CA SER A 2 -27.35 12.27 16.17
C SER A 2 -25.92 12.75 16.50
N ASN A 3 -25.66 13.28 17.71
CA ASN A 3 -24.30 13.74 18.08
C ASN A 3 -23.25 12.61 18.22
N GLN A 4 -23.65 11.39 18.57
CA GLN A 4 -22.70 10.28 18.70
C GLN A 4 -22.24 9.75 17.34
N LEU A 5 -23.14 9.75 16.35
CA LEU A 5 -22.82 9.37 14.98
C LEU A 5 -21.91 10.39 14.29
N SER A 6 -22.11 11.69 14.55
CA SER A 6 -21.24 12.74 14.00
C SER A 6 -19.82 12.70 14.60
N HIS A 7 -19.70 12.43 15.91
CA HIS A 7 -18.39 12.25 16.54
C HIS A 7 -17.64 11.02 16.01
N LEU A 8 -18.33 9.90 15.83
CA LEU A 8 -17.76 8.69 15.25
C LEU A 8 -17.26 8.93 13.81
N GLN A 9 -18.01 9.70 13.02
CA GLN A 9 -17.63 10.02 11.65
C GLN A 9 -16.39 10.91 11.57
N LEU A 10 -16.30 11.94 12.42
CA LEU A 10 -15.12 12.81 12.50
C LEU A 10 -13.89 12.02 12.93
N ASP A 11 -14.01 11.21 13.99
CA ASP A 11 -12.92 10.37 14.50
C ASP A 11 -12.44 9.35 13.45
N PHE A 12 -13.36 8.74 12.71
CA PHE A 12 -13.03 7.85 11.60
C PHE A 12 -12.23 8.56 10.52
N LYS A 13 -12.73 9.69 10.01
CA LYS A 13 -12.06 10.42 8.91
C LYS A 13 -10.68 10.90 9.32
N SER A 14 -10.57 11.56 10.47
CA SER A 14 -9.29 12.07 10.95
C SER A 14 -8.28 10.95 11.20
N THR A 15 -8.73 9.81 11.73
CA THR A 15 -7.85 8.65 11.97
C THR A 15 -7.41 8.01 10.66
N ARG A 16 -8.33 7.81 9.70
CA ARG A 16 -8.02 7.28 8.37
C ARG A 16 -6.99 8.17 7.67
N ASP A 17 -7.25 9.47 7.60
CA ASP A 17 -6.41 10.41 6.86
C ASP A 17 -5.01 10.52 7.51
N ALA A 18 -4.93 10.45 8.84
CA ALA A 18 -3.65 10.39 9.54
C ALA A 18 -2.85 9.11 9.23
N PHE A 19 -3.53 7.97 9.05
CA PHE A 19 -2.85 6.74 8.63
C PHE A 19 -2.39 6.80 7.19
N VAL A 20 -3.22 7.32 6.28
CA VAL A 20 -2.86 7.52 4.87
C VAL A 20 -1.62 8.40 4.76
N ALA A 21 -1.61 9.56 5.42
CA ALA A 21 -0.49 10.49 5.39
C ALA A 21 0.83 9.88 5.92
N GLU A 22 0.77 8.90 6.82
CA GLU A 22 1.97 8.21 7.30
C GLU A 22 2.39 7.06 6.37
N LEU A 23 1.43 6.33 5.78
CA LEU A 23 1.71 5.31 4.76
C LEU A 23 2.33 5.94 3.50
N GLU A 24 1.90 7.14 3.11
CA GLU A 24 2.47 7.91 2.00
C GLU A 24 3.94 8.27 2.25
N LYS A 25 4.34 8.58 3.48
CA LYS A 25 5.78 8.76 3.79
C LYS A 25 6.56 7.48 3.58
N PHE A 26 6.00 6.33 4.00
CA PHE A 26 6.64 5.04 3.77
C PHE A 26 6.71 4.66 2.29
N SER A 27 5.75 5.11 1.46
CA SER A 27 5.83 4.92 0.01
C SER A 27 6.87 5.81 -0.65
N GLU A 28 7.24 6.93 -0.04
CA GLU A 28 8.41 7.75 -0.42
C GLU A 28 9.73 7.22 0.16
N GLY A 29 9.67 6.16 0.96
CA GLY A 29 10.83 5.56 1.63
C GLY A 29 11.17 6.19 2.99
N ASP A 30 10.50 7.26 3.39
CA ASP A 30 10.75 7.98 4.64
C ASP A 30 10.08 7.30 5.84
N THR A 31 10.88 6.71 6.74
CA THR A 31 10.35 6.15 7.98
C THR A 31 10.16 7.20 9.08
N SER A 32 10.45 8.47 8.81
CA SER A 32 10.55 9.55 9.80
C SER A 32 11.53 9.22 10.94
N GLY A 33 12.62 8.51 10.61
CA GLY A 33 13.63 8.05 11.56
C GLY A 33 13.14 6.97 12.54
N ARG A 34 12.04 6.28 12.22
CA ARG A 34 11.49 5.22 13.07
C ARG A 34 12.32 3.94 12.93
N ALA A 35 12.61 3.31 14.07
CA ALA A 35 13.07 1.93 14.08
C ALA A 35 12.01 1.00 13.46
N ILE A 36 12.44 -0.10 12.83
CA ILE A 36 11.58 -1.13 12.22
C ILE A 36 10.40 -1.53 13.13
N VAL A 37 10.67 -1.75 14.41
CA VAL A 37 9.65 -2.13 15.41
C VAL A 37 8.52 -1.10 15.52
N ARG A 38 8.82 0.19 15.34
CA ARG A 38 7.80 1.26 15.36
C ARG A 38 6.98 1.30 14.08
N VAL A 39 7.54 0.93 12.93
CA VAL A 39 6.79 0.77 11.68
C VAL A 39 5.84 -0.44 11.80
N GLN A 40 6.32 -1.56 12.34
CA GLN A 40 5.48 -2.73 12.62
C GLN A 40 4.35 -2.40 13.62
N ALA A 41 4.66 -1.70 14.71
CA ALA A 41 3.66 -1.28 15.69
C ALA A 41 2.59 -0.36 15.06
N PHE A 42 2.98 0.51 14.13
CA PHE A 42 2.06 1.35 13.38
C PHE A 42 1.13 0.52 12.47
N LEU A 43 1.66 -0.47 11.76
CA LEU A 43 0.85 -1.39 10.94
C LEU A 43 -0.14 -2.20 11.77
N PHE A 44 0.29 -2.71 12.93
CA PHE A 44 -0.62 -3.36 13.88
C PHE A 44 -1.67 -2.40 14.43
N HIS A 45 -1.34 -1.12 14.59
CA HIS A 45 -2.30 -0.11 15.00
C HIS A 45 -3.39 0.10 13.93
N ILE A 46 -3.01 0.18 12.65
CA ILE A 46 -3.97 0.22 11.53
C ILE A 46 -4.88 -1.01 11.56
N LYS A 47 -4.30 -2.22 11.65
CA LYS A 47 -5.07 -3.48 11.72
C LYS A 47 -6.11 -3.45 12.83
N ASN A 48 -5.72 -3.04 14.04
CA ASN A 48 -6.64 -2.99 15.18
C ASN A 48 -7.77 -1.96 14.97
N LYS A 49 -7.47 -0.82 14.33
CA LYS A 49 -8.49 0.18 14.00
C LYS A 49 -9.45 -0.31 12.91
N LEU A 50 -8.97 -1.02 11.89
CA LEU A 50 -9.81 -1.65 10.87
C LEU A 50 -10.77 -2.67 11.50
N ALA A 51 -10.28 -3.54 12.39
CA ALA A 51 -11.12 -4.50 13.12
C ALA A 51 -12.20 -3.81 13.95
N MET A 52 -11.83 -2.72 14.64
CA MET A 52 -12.76 -1.90 15.41
C MET A 52 -13.81 -1.24 14.50
N TRP A 53 -13.42 -0.65 13.37
CA TRP A 53 -14.34 -0.02 12.44
C TRP A 53 -15.33 -1.02 11.82
N ALA A 54 -14.86 -2.19 11.41
CA ALA A 54 -15.73 -3.27 10.92
C ALA A 54 -16.77 -3.68 11.98
N THR A 55 -16.33 -3.81 13.24
CA THR A 55 -17.21 -4.18 14.37
C THR A 55 -18.24 -3.09 14.70
N ILE A 56 -17.82 -1.82 14.72
CA ILE A 56 -18.72 -0.71 15.04
C ILE A 56 -19.77 -0.53 13.94
N ARG A 57 -19.35 -0.60 12.67
CA ARG A 57 -20.25 -0.40 11.53
C ARG A 57 -21.30 -1.50 11.38
N TRP A 58 -20.96 -2.75 11.73
CA TRP A 58 -21.89 -3.87 11.68
C TRP A 58 -23.24 -3.59 12.36
N ASN A 59 -23.25 -2.70 13.36
CA ASN A 59 -24.44 -2.31 14.13
C ASN A 59 -25.22 -1.09 13.58
N LEU A 60 -24.84 -0.56 12.40
CA LEU A 60 -25.46 0.62 11.78
C LEU A 60 -26.29 0.24 10.53
N ARG A 61 -27.21 1.12 10.12
CA ARG A 61 -27.98 0.94 8.86
C ARG A 61 -27.02 0.88 7.66
N LYS A 62 -27.26 -0.08 6.76
CA LYS A 62 -26.33 -0.55 5.72
C LYS A 62 -26.55 0.17 4.39
N GLU A 63 -25.82 1.25 4.13
CA GLU A 63 -25.39 1.59 2.77
C GLU A 63 -23.95 1.10 2.64
N GLY A 64 -23.53 0.52 1.51
CA GLY A 64 -22.12 0.16 1.31
C GLY A 64 -21.61 -1.06 2.08
N ARG A 65 -22.28 -2.20 1.95
CA ARG A 65 -21.96 -3.47 2.65
C ARG A 65 -20.58 -4.07 2.37
N CYS A 66 -19.85 -3.57 1.38
CA CYS A 66 -18.49 -4.03 1.04
C CYS A 66 -17.45 -3.63 2.10
N PHE A 67 -17.78 -2.73 3.03
CA PHE A 67 -16.79 -2.11 3.91
C PHE A 67 -16.12 -3.09 4.87
N GLU A 68 -16.88 -3.99 5.47
CA GLU A 68 -16.35 -4.98 6.39
C GLU A 68 -15.34 -5.88 5.68
N ASP A 69 -15.67 -6.35 4.46
CA ASP A 69 -14.76 -7.16 3.64
C ASP A 69 -13.50 -6.38 3.25
N ARG A 70 -13.65 -5.09 2.88
CA ARG A 70 -12.50 -4.23 2.61
C ARG A 70 -11.63 -4.05 3.85
N CYS A 71 -12.22 -3.87 5.02
CA CYS A 71 -11.46 -3.82 6.27
C CYS A 71 -10.71 -5.13 6.54
N ILE A 72 -11.33 -6.28 6.30
CA ILE A 72 -10.70 -7.60 6.44
C ILE A 72 -9.50 -7.73 5.50
N ASN A 73 -9.66 -7.38 4.22
CA ASN A 73 -8.56 -7.41 3.25
C ASN A 73 -7.39 -6.50 3.67
N LEU A 74 -7.71 -5.30 4.17
CA LEU A 74 -6.71 -4.34 4.64
C LEU A 74 -6.04 -4.79 5.95
N MET A 75 -6.73 -5.53 6.81
CA MET A 75 -6.13 -6.13 8.00
C MET A 75 -5.09 -7.19 7.62
N VAL A 76 -5.40 -8.04 6.64
CA VAL A 76 -4.46 -9.05 6.12
C VAL A 76 -3.24 -8.35 5.52
N MET A 77 -3.44 -7.27 4.76
CA MET A 77 -2.33 -6.48 4.22
C MET A 77 -1.45 -5.87 5.31
N ALA A 78 -2.05 -5.31 6.36
CA ALA A 78 -1.29 -4.74 7.46
C ALA A 78 -0.38 -5.78 8.15
N ASP A 79 -0.85 -7.03 8.31
CA ASP A 79 -0.05 -8.13 8.84
C ASP A 79 1.09 -8.52 7.89
N GLU A 80 0.81 -8.68 6.60
CA GLU A 80 1.81 -9.04 5.59
C GLU A 80 2.91 -7.99 5.50
N LEU A 81 2.55 -6.70 5.43
CA LEU A 81 3.54 -5.63 5.45
C LEU A 81 4.35 -5.65 6.75
N ALA A 82 3.73 -5.86 7.90
CA ALA A 82 4.45 -5.89 9.17
C ALA A 82 5.47 -7.04 9.24
N GLN A 83 5.19 -8.16 8.57
CA GLN A 83 6.12 -9.28 8.43
C GLN A 83 7.26 -8.99 7.46
N ASP A 84 6.98 -8.25 6.38
CA ASP A 84 7.94 -8.01 5.30
C ASP A 84 8.88 -6.82 5.56
N VAL A 85 8.43 -5.78 6.30
CA VAL A 85 9.23 -4.56 6.62
C VAL A 85 10.67 -4.87 7.08
N PRO A 86 10.94 -5.83 8.00
CA PRO A 86 12.28 -6.12 8.47
C PRO A 86 13.29 -6.51 7.39
N TYR A 87 12.82 -7.03 6.25
CA TYR A 87 13.65 -7.49 5.14
C TYR A 87 13.88 -6.39 4.07
N CYS A 88 13.05 -5.36 4.07
CA CYS A 88 13.05 -4.29 3.06
C CYS A 88 13.69 -2.98 3.56
N VAL A 89 13.92 -2.88 4.86
CA VAL A 89 14.60 -1.76 5.50
C VAL A 89 16.07 -2.09 5.63
N THR A 90 16.92 -1.47 4.82
CA THR A 90 18.36 -1.53 5.04
C THR A 90 18.74 -0.46 6.06
N THR A 91 19.60 -0.80 7.03
CA THR A 91 20.18 0.18 7.97
C THR A 91 21.20 1.08 7.31
N VAL A 92 20.91 1.57 6.09
CA VAL A 92 21.65 2.66 5.50
C VAL A 92 21.11 3.90 6.19
N ILE A 93 21.90 4.39 7.13
CA ILE A 93 21.72 5.73 7.67
C ILE A 93 21.87 6.68 6.49
N ASN A 94 20.78 7.30 6.05
CA ASN A 94 20.83 8.34 5.03
C ASN A 94 21.68 9.52 5.54
N GLU A 95 21.95 10.51 4.68
CA GLU A 95 22.76 11.70 5.02
C GLU A 95 22.26 12.46 6.27
N ARG A 96 21.03 12.18 6.72
CA ARG A 96 20.36 12.79 7.87
C ARG A 96 20.33 11.91 9.12
N GLY A 97 20.97 10.74 9.13
CA GLY A 97 20.95 9.87 10.31
C GLY A 97 19.78 8.87 10.34
N ALA A 98 18.89 8.87 9.34
CA ALA A 98 17.63 8.13 9.37
C ALA A 98 17.68 6.83 8.57
N VAL A 99 16.85 5.87 8.99
CA VAL A 99 16.68 4.56 8.34
C VAL A 99 15.57 4.69 7.30
N ASP A 100 15.85 4.38 6.04
CA ASP A 100 14.87 4.51 4.95
C ASP A 100 14.49 3.14 4.37
N ILE A 101 13.27 3.03 3.83
CA ILE A 101 12.86 1.86 3.05
C ILE A 101 13.46 2.03 1.65
N GLN A 102 14.43 1.17 1.29
CA GLN A 102 15.09 1.23 -0.02
C GLN A 102 14.42 0.33 -1.06
N ASP A 103 13.64 -0.65 -0.62
CA ASP A 103 12.95 -1.56 -1.52
C ASP A 103 11.74 -0.87 -2.19
N LEU A 104 11.85 -0.66 -3.49
CA LEU A 104 10.83 0.01 -4.29
C LEU A 104 9.52 -0.79 -4.41
N VAL A 105 9.59 -2.12 -4.30
CA VAL A 105 8.39 -2.96 -4.24
C VAL A 105 7.65 -2.66 -2.94
N MET A 106 8.36 -2.63 -1.82
CA MET A 106 7.78 -2.33 -0.51
C MET A 106 7.19 -0.91 -0.45
N GLN A 107 7.91 0.08 -0.97
CA GLN A 107 7.39 1.44 -1.15
C GLN A 107 6.06 1.44 -1.94
N LYS A 108 6.01 0.71 -3.07
CA LYS A 108 4.79 0.60 -3.88
C LYS A 108 3.66 -0.16 -3.17
N ARG A 109 3.97 -1.13 -2.31
CA ARG A 109 2.95 -1.81 -1.49
C ARG A 109 2.36 -0.88 -0.44
N PHE A 110 3.15 0.01 0.16
CA PHE A 110 2.65 1.07 1.04
C PHE A 110 1.73 2.05 0.30
N ASP A 111 2.10 2.45 -0.92
CA ASP A 111 1.27 3.29 -1.79
C ASP A 111 -0.10 2.64 -2.10
N MET A 112 -0.09 1.38 -2.54
CA MET A 112 -1.33 0.61 -2.78
C MET A 112 -2.18 0.48 -1.53
N PHE A 113 -1.55 0.29 -0.36
CA PHE A 113 -2.25 0.21 0.91
C PHE A 113 -2.87 1.56 1.30
N ALA A 114 -2.16 2.67 1.09
CA ALA A 114 -2.63 4.03 1.34
C ALA A 114 -3.88 4.34 0.50
N MET A 115 -3.86 4.08 -0.81
CA MET A 115 -5.02 4.30 -1.70
C MET A 115 -6.27 3.53 -1.24
N GLN A 116 -6.09 2.26 -0.88
CA GLN A 116 -7.22 1.42 -0.47
C GLN A 116 -7.74 1.77 0.92
N LEU A 117 -6.87 2.12 1.85
CA LEU A 117 -7.26 2.60 3.17
C LEU A 117 -7.96 3.96 3.07
N GLY A 118 -7.42 4.88 2.28
CA GLY A 118 -7.95 6.23 2.09
C GLY A 118 -9.32 6.25 1.43
N SER A 119 -9.60 5.29 0.55
CA SER A 119 -10.91 5.17 -0.12
C SER A 119 -12.00 4.53 0.74
N LEU A 120 -11.71 4.15 2.00
CA LEU A 120 -12.74 3.68 2.92
C LEU A 120 -13.69 4.83 3.30
N THR A 121 -14.99 4.55 3.21
CA THR A 121 -16.05 5.44 3.69
C THR A 121 -17.01 4.68 4.62
N LEU A 122 -17.40 5.30 5.72
CA LEU A 122 -18.38 4.71 6.65
C LEU A 122 -19.81 4.63 6.09
N TRP A 123 -20.14 5.45 5.09
CA TRP A 123 -21.52 5.73 4.70
C TRP A 123 -21.83 5.46 3.22
N GLY A 124 -20.86 5.01 2.41
CA GLY A 124 -21.09 4.67 1.01
C GLY A 124 -21.50 5.85 0.14
N HIS A 125 -22.80 6.19 0.13
CA HIS A 125 -23.39 7.32 -0.62
C HIS A 125 -23.82 8.49 0.23
N SER A 126 -24.27 8.27 1.47
CA SER A 126 -25.05 9.26 2.22
C SER A 126 -24.28 10.50 2.67
N ASN A 127 -22.93 10.49 2.62
CA ASN A 127 -22.10 11.66 2.89
C ASN A 127 -20.86 11.66 1.98
N ILE A 128 -20.67 12.73 1.20
CA ILE A 128 -19.48 12.90 0.36
C ILE A 128 -18.28 13.19 1.26
N ASP A 129 -17.22 12.41 1.06
CA ASP A 129 -15.95 12.54 1.74
C ASP A 129 -14.85 12.73 0.70
N THR A 130 -14.50 13.99 0.42
CA THR A 130 -13.65 14.36 -0.72
C THR A 130 -12.33 13.61 -0.72
N THR A 131 -11.65 13.49 0.42
CA THR A 131 -10.39 12.75 0.54
C THR A 131 -10.55 11.27 0.16
N ALA A 132 -11.66 10.65 0.55
CA ALA A 132 -11.92 9.26 0.19
C ALA A 132 -12.30 9.09 -1.29
N VAL A 133 -13.00 10.09 -1.85
CA VAL A 133 -13.29 10.15 -3.30
C VAL A 133 -11.99 10.23 -4.09
N GLU A 134 -11.08 11.12 -3.70
CA GLU A 134 -9.77 11.27 -4.35
C GLU A 134 -8.96 9.97 -4.30
N ASN A 135 -8.89 9.33 -3.12
CA ASN A 135 -8.25 8.02 -2.98
C ASN A 135 -8.93 6.92 -3.79
N ALA A 136 -10.25 6.94 -3.90
CA ALA A 136 -10.98 6.00 -4.74
C ALA A 136 -10.66 6.20 -6.22
N CYS A 137 -10.62 7.45 -6.70
CA CYS A 137 -10.17 7.77 -8.05
C CYS A 137 -8.74 7.26 -8.31
N MET A 138 -7.80 7.47 -7.38
CA MET A 138 -6.44 6.95 -7.50
C MET A 138 -6.41 5.42 -7.59
N ALA A 139 -7.24 4.73 -6.81
CA ALA A 139 -7.37 3.27 -6.89
C ALA A 139 -7.94 2.81 -8.24
N GLU A 140 -8.94 3.49 -8.79
CA GLU A 140 -9.48 3.20 -10.13
C GLU A 140 -8.44 3.44 -11.24
N GLU A 141 -7.65 4.52 -11.13
CA GLU A 141 -6.55 4.79 -12.04
C GLU A 141 -5.50 3.69 -11.99
N GLU A 142 -5.09 3.26 -10.80
CA GLU A 142 -4.12 2.17 -10.61
C GLU A 142 -4.67 0.85 -11.17
N GLN A 143 -5.94 0.52 -10.93
CA GLN A 143 -6.57 -0.66 -11.53
C GLN A 143 -6.48 -0.63 -13.05
N ARG A 144 -6.82 0.49 -13.69
CA ARG A 144 -6.74 0.60 -15.15
C ARG A 144 -5.32 0.45 -15.66
N ARG A 145 -4.30 0.90 -14.93
CA ARG A 145 -2.88 0.68 -15.30
C ARG A 145 -2.57 -0.83 -15.35
N TRP A 146 -3.05 -1.58 -14.36
CA TRP A 146 -2.87 -3.04 -14.32
C TRP A 146 -3.65 -3.75 -15.45
N GLU A 147 -4.83 -3.28 -15.80
CA GLU A 147 -5.63 -3.84 -16.92
C GLU A 147 -5.01 -3.57 -18.29
N GLN A 148 -4.41 -2.40 -18.49
CA GLN A 148 -3.76 -2.03 -19.75
C GLN A 148 -2.41 -2.72 -19.95
N LYS A 149 -1.70 -3.06 -18.86
CA LYS A 149 -0.42 -3.78 -18.92
C LYS A 149 -0.66 -5.30 -18.95
N PRO A 150 -0.33 -6.01 -20.04
CA PRO A 150 -0.45 -7.46 -20.08
C PRO A 150 0.46 -8.14 -19.05
N ALA A 151 -0.04 -9.17 -18.36
CA ALA A 151 0.70 -9.88 -17.30
C ALA A 151 2.04 -10.48 -17.77
N TRP A 152 2.16 -10.92 -19.03
CA TRP A 152 3.41 -11.48 -19.57
C TRP A 152 4.56 -10.45 -19.68
N ARG A 153 4.27 -9.15 -19.50
CA ARG A 153 5.29 -8.09 -19.44
C ARG A 153 5.78 -7.81 -18.01
N ASP A 154 5.26 -8.51 -17.01
CA ASP A 154 5.69 -8.35 -15.63
C ASP A 154 7.01 -9.09 -15.40
N ASP A 155 7.96 -8.41 -14.76
CA ASP A 155 9.05 -9.07 -14.04
C ASP A 155 8.52 -9.61 -12.70
N GLU A 156 9.32 -10.41 -11.99
CA GLU A 156 8.93 -11.03 -10.71
C GLU A 156 8.38 -10.00 -9.70
N ARG A 157 9.00 -8.80 -9.66
CA ARG A 157 8.57 -7.70 -8.79
C ARG A 157 7.20 -7.16 -9.20
N SER A 158 6.98 -6.91 -10.48
CA SER A 158 5.69 -6.44 -11.01
C SER A 158 4.59 -7.49 -10.84
N GLU A 159 4.91 -8.76 -11.00
CA GLU A 159 3.97 -9.88 -10.80
C GLU A 159 3.51 -9.93 -9.34
N SER A 160 4.46 -9.84 -8.38
CA SER A 160 4.15 -9.77 -6.95
C SER A 160 3.22 -8.59 -6.61
N LEU A 161 3.49 -7.40 -7.17
CA LEU A 161 2.63 -6.23 -7.01
C LEU A 161 1.24 -6.42 -7.62
N ARG A 162 1.13 -7.03 -8.81
CA ARG A 162 -0.16 -7.33 -9.43
C ARG A 162 -0.99 -8.30 -8.59
N LEU A 163 -0.36 -9.36 -8.09
CA LEU A 163 -1.03 -10.35 -7.23
C LEU A 163 -1.54 -9.70 -5.95
N LEU A 164 -0.73 -8.82 -5.34
CA LEU A 164 -1.16 -8.04 -4.20
C LEU A 164 -2.34 -7.13 -4.53
N TRP A 165 -2.22 -6.34 -5.62
CA TRP A 165 -3.25 -5.41 -6.04
C TRP A 165 -4.58 -6.12 -6.31
N THR A 166 -4.55 -7.28 -6.96
CA THR A 166 -5.75 -8.09 -7.25
C THR A 166 -6.48 -8.52 -5.97
N ARG A 167 -5.75 -8.76 -4.87
CA ARG A 167 -6.34 -9.10 -3.56
C ARG A 167 -6.92 -7.88 -2.85
N LEU A 168 -6.28 -6.72 -3.00
CA LEU A 168 -6.66 -5.47 -2.36
C LEU A 168 -7.82 -4.76 -3.07
N TYR A 169 -7.82 -4.78 -4.41
CA TYR A 169 -8.83 -4.16 -5.24
C TYR A 169 -10.13 -4.98 -5.20
N TYR A 170 -10.95 -4.67 -4.20
CA TYR A 170 -12.20 -5.36 -3.94
C TYR A 170 -13.41 -4.49 -4.29
N LYS A 171 -14.28 -5.04 -5.13
CA LYS A 171 -15.62 -4.52 -5.40
C LYS A 171 -16.63 -5.62 -5.17
N ASP A 172 -17.71 -5.29 -4.47
CA ASP A 172 -18.86 -6.17 -4.29
C ASP A 172 -19.94 -5.75 -5.29
N ILE A 173 -20.26 -6.66 -6.21
CA ILE A 173 -21.20 -6.44 -7.31
C ILE A 173 -22.65 -6.16 -6.87
N HIS A 174 -23.00 -6.44 -5.60
CA HIS A 174 -24.29 -6.04 -5.05
C HIS A 174 -24.17 -5.03 -3.91
N CYS A 175 -23.01 -4.35 -3.83
CA CYS A 175 -22.83 -3.19 -2.97
C CYS A 175 -23.22 -1.92 -3.73
N ASP A 176 -24.12 -1.17 -3.15
CA ASP A 176 -24.62 0.10 -3.62
C ASP A 176 -23.73 1.25 -3.12
N CYS A 177 -22.40 1.14 -3.14
CA CYS A 177 -21.52 2.27 -2.79
C CYS A 177 -20.90 2.87 -4.06
N HIS A 178 -20.59 4.18 -4.05
CA HIS A 178 -20.03 4.86 -5.22
C HIS A 178 -18.82 4.14 -5.83
N GLN A 179 -17.96 3.54 -5.00
CA GLN A 179 -16.80 2.81 -5.49
C GLN A 179 -17.17 1.46 -6.13
N CYS A 180 -18.11 0.70 -5.58
CA CYS A 180 -18.58 -0.55 -6.18
C CYS A 180 -19.47 -0.32 -7.41
N LEU A 181 -20.06 0.87 -7.55
CA LEU A 181 -20.86 1.30 -8.69
C LEU A 181 -20.05 2.04 -9.77
N ASP A 182 -18.72 2.00 -9.72
CA ASP A 182 -17.84 2.64 -10.71
C ASP A 182 -18.12 4.15 -10.88
N SER A 183 -18.60 4.83 -9.83
CA SER A 183 -18.96 6.24 -9.90
C SER A 183 -17.75 7.19 -9.87
N TYR A 184 -16.56 6.65 -9.58
CA TYR A 184 -15.30 7.39 -9.49
C TYR A 184 -14.37 7.14 -10.68
N LEU A 185 -14.90 6.59 -11.78
CA LEU A 185 -14.11 6.28 -12.97
C LEU A 185 -13.43 7.56 -13.52
N PRO A 186 -12.10 7.56 -13.66
CA PRO A 186 -11.38 8.70 -14.22
C PRO A 186 -11.81 8.92 -15.67
N ALA A 187 -12.07 10.18 -16.06
CA ALA A 187 -12.51 10.54 -17.40
C ALA A 187 -11.41 10.44 -18.47
N ARG A 188 -10.17 10.19 -18.05
CA ARG A 188 -8.97 10.12 -18.91
C ARG A 188 -8.31 8.76 -18.78
N ASP A 189 -7.54 8.39 -19.79
CA ASP A 189 -6.66 7.23 -19.70
C ASP A 189 -5.60 7.46 -18.61
N PRO A 190 -5.30 6.45 -17.78
CA PRO A 190 -4.30 6.60 -16.74
C PRO A 190 -2.92 6.82 -17.37
N THR A 191 -2.11 7.66 -16.72
CA THR A 191 -0.68 7.71 -17.06
C THR A 191 -0.06 6.36 -16.70
N PRO A 192 0.74 5.71 -17.58
CA PRO A 192 1.39 4.44 -17.25
C PRO A 192 2.24 4.57 -15.98
N SER A 193 2.27 3.53 -15.16
CA SER A 193 3.18 3.50 -14.01
C SER A 193 4.63 3.59 -14.51
N PRO A 194 5.48 4.41 -13.89
CA PRO A 194 6.91 4.40 -14.21
C PRO A 194 7.46 2.98 -14.00
N PRO A 195 8.31 2.48 -14.91
CA PRO A 195 8.89 1.16 -14.74
C PRO A 195 9.73 1.13 -13.46
N LEU A 196 9.69 0.00 -12.74
CA LEU A 196 10.64 -0.23 -11.65
C LEU A 196 12.05 -0.22 -12.26
N PRO A 197 13.02 0.48 -11.64
CA PRO A 197 14.42 0.45 -12.06
C PRO A 197 14.90 -1.00 -12.22
N PRO A 198 15.76 -1.29 -13.22
CA PRO A 198 16.32 -2.62 -13.40
C PRO A 198 17.00 -3.10 -12.11
N MET A 199 16.90 -4.39 -11.81
CA MET A 199 17.65 -4.94 -10.68
C MET A 199 19.14 -4.74 -10.93
N LEU A 200 19.85 -4.23 -9.93
CA LEU A 200 21.31 -4.18 -9.98
C LEU A 200 21.82 -5.63 -10.00
N THR A 201 22.18 -6.12 -11.17
CA THR A 201 22.93 -7.36 -11.30
C THR A 201 24.32 -7.12 -10.72
N TYR A 202 24.69 -7.84 -9.67
CA TYR A 202 26.03 -7.84 -9.06
C TYR A 202 27.16 -8.31 -10.02
N SER A 203 26.90 -8.40 -11.31
CA SER A 203 27.80 -8.94 -12.33
C SER A 203 28.86 -7.94 -12.84
N ASP A 204 28.81 -6.67 -12.42
CA ASP A 204 29.77 -5.63 -12.82
C ASP A 204 30.83 -5.31 -11.74
N SER A 205 30.97 -6.13 -10.70
CA SER A 205 32.24 -6.15 -9.96
C SER A 205 33.28 -6.88 -10.80
N GLY A 206 33.98 -6.13 -11.65
CA GLY A 206 35.12 -6.60 -12.43
C GLY A 206 36.22 -7.13 -11.52
N TYR A 207 36.13 -8.40 -11.12
CA TYR A 207 37.28 -9.19 -10.72
C TYR A 207 37.94 -9.69 -12.01
N SER A 208 38.78 -8.83 -12.58
CA SER A 208 39.85 -9.23 -13.48
C SER A 208 41.00 -9.80 -12.63
N ASP A 209 40.80 -10.96 -12.02
CA ASP A 209 41.93 -11.77 -11.52
C ASP A 209 42.53 -12.54 -12.70
N SER A 210 43.20 -11.78 -13.57
CA SER A 210 44.24 -12.29 -14.43
C SER A 210 45.54 -11.64 -13.94
N ASP A 211 46.20 -12.26 -12.98
CA ASP A 211 47.65 -12.40 -13.01
C ASP A 211 48.16 -13.39 -11.96
N SER A 212 48.84 -14.41 -12.49
CA SER A 212 50.00 -15.09 -11.92
C SER A 212 49.90 -15.69 -10.52
N LEU A 213 49.85 -17.04 -10.46
CA LEU A 213 50.65 -17.86 -9.54
C LEU A 213 50.52 -19.35 -9.90
N SER A 214 51.27 -19.78 -10.92
CA SER A 214 51.51 -21.21 -11.19
C SER A 214 52.90 -21.34 -11.81
N GLY A 215 53.90 -21.26 -10.95
CA GLY A 215 55.30 -21.35 -11.37
C GLY A 215 56.22 -20.85 -10.28
N LEU A 216 56.26 -21.54 -9.14
CA LEU A 216 57.36 -21.50 -8.19
C LEU A 216 57.17 -22.68 -7.22
N PHE A 217 58.25 -23.46 -7.05
CA PHE A 217 58.40 -24.73 -6.32
C PHE A 217 57.96 -25.95 -7.15
N GLU A 218 58.81 -26.91 -7.52
CA GLU A 218 60.00 -27.43 -6.83
C GLU A 218 61.12 -27.87 -7.79
N GLU A 219 62.33 -27.87 -7.23
CA GLU A 219 63.60 -28.40 -7.74
C GLU A 219 63.59 -29.92 -8.02
#